data_AF-A0A7W0WSL2-F1
#
_entry.id   AF-A0A7W0WSL2-F1
#
_cell.length_a   1.000
_cell.length_b   1.000
_cell.length_c   1.000
_cell.angle_alpha   90.00
_cell.angle_beta   90.00
_cell.angle_gamma   90.00
#
_symmetry.space_group_name_H-M   'P 1'
#
loop_
_entity.id
_entity.type
_entity.pdbx_description
1 polymer ?
#
loop_
_entity_poly.entity_id
_entity_poly.type
_entity_poly.pdbx_seq_one_letter_code
_entity_poly.pdbx_strand_id
1 'polypeptide(L)' 'MHVCSECGQGYERAGYCAADGHPLALSTDPVLGTDILRYRIARSIGRGGMGSVYLGVQP' A
#
# COMPACT_ATOMS: atom_id res chain seq x y z
N MET A 1 -0.77 -1.39 -10.93
CA MET A 1 -0.45 -0.07 -10.32
C MET A 1 0.77 -0.22 -9.45
N HIS A 2 1.49 0.86 -9.17
CA HIS A 2 2.62 0.87 -8.25
C HIS A 2 2.20 1.51 -6.93
N VAL A 3 2.59 0.94 -5.79
CA VAL A 3 2.18 1.43 -4.46
C VAL A 3 3.43 1.60 -3.60
N CYS A 4 3.49 2.68 -2.82
CA CYS A 4 4.51 2.83 -1.79
C CYS A 4 4.18 1.94 -0.59
N SER A 5 5.13 1.10 -0.15
CA SER A 5 4.93 0.17 0.97
C SER A 5 4.84 0.86 2.33
N GLU A 6 5.25 2.12 2.41
CA GLU A 6 5.26 2.91 3.65
C GLU A 6 3.99 3.76 3.78
N CYS A 7 3.75 4.71 2.87
CA CYS A 7 2.58 5.58 2.94
C CYS A 7 1.33 5.05 2.22
N GLY A 8 1.46 4.00 1.40
CA GLY A 8 0.36 3.44 0.61
C GLY A 8 -0.08 4.28 -0.58
N GLN A 9 0.65 5.33 -0.96
CA GLN A 9 0.29 6.13 -2.13
C GLN A 9 0.37 5.31 -3.43
N GLY A 10 -0.68 5.38 -4.25
CA GLY A 10 -0.75 4.71 -5.56
C GLY A 10 -0.19 5.57 -6.69
N TYR A 11 0.44 4.92 -7.67
CA TYR A 11 1.08 5.53 -8.83
C TYR A 11 0.84 4.67 -10.09
N GLU A 12 0.77 5.32 -11.24
CA GLU A 12 0.60 4.63 -12.53
C GLU A 12 1.90 4.03 -13.06
N ARG A 13 3.05 4.59 -12.67
CA ARG A 13 4.37 4.23 -13.19
C ARG A 13 5.28 3.73 -12.07
N ALA A 14 6.24 2.88 -12.44
CA ALA A 14 7.34 2.50 -11.57
C ALA A 14 8.20 3.72 -11.21
N GLY A 15 8.90 3.65 -10.08
CA GLY A 15 9.79 4.72 -9.63
C GLY A 15 9.89 4.76 -8.12
N TYR A 16 10.02 5.97 -7.59
CA TYR A 16 10.10 6.25 -6.16
C TYR A 16 8.90 7.09 -5.72
N CYS A 17 8.48 6.92 -4.47
CA CYS A 17 7.41 7.70 -3.88
C CYS A 17 7.85 9.16 -3.74
N ALA A 18 6.97 10.07 -4.15
CA ALA A 18 7.21 11.51 -4.05
C ALA A 18 7.16 12.04 -2.60
N ALA A 19 6.53 11.31 -1.67
CA ALA A 19 6.35 11.74 -0.28
C ALA A 19 7.52 11.32 0.63
N ASP A 20 8.02 10.09 0.47
CA ASP A 20 9.00 9.49 1.38
C ASP A 20 10.27 8.98 0.67
N GLY A 21 10.32 8.99 -0.66
CA GLY A 21 11.47 8.53 -1.45
C GLY A 21 11.65 7.02 -1.51
N HIS A 22 10.73 6.21 -0.97
CA HIS A 22 10.84 4.74 -1.03
C HIS A 22 10.52 4.20 -2.43
N PRO A 23 11.14 3.07 -2.84
CA PRO A 23 10.86 2.46 -4.13
C PRO A 23 9.42 1.93 -4.17
N LEU A 24 8.74 2.17 -5.29
CA LEU A 24 7.36 1.74 -5.48
C LEU A 24 7.31 0.27 -5.87
N ALA A 25 6.47 -0.51 -5.19
CA ALA A 25 6.25 -1.91 -5.51
C ALA A 25 5.11 -2.06 -6.52
N LEU A 26 5.28 -2.92 -7.52
CA LEU A 26 4.17 -3.32 -8.39
C LEU A 26 3.15 -4.10 -7.55
N SER A 27 1.92 -3.61 -7.46
CA SER A 27 0.80 -4.30 -6.80
C SER A 27 -0.22 -4.78 -7.81
N THR A 28 -0.61 -6.04 -7.67
CA THR A 28 -1.80 -6.65 -8.27
C THR A 28 -2.93 -6.86 -7.25
N ASP A 29 -2.68 -6.53 -5.98
CA ASP A 29 -3.68 -6.61 -4.92
C ASP A 29 -4.57 -5.35 -5.01
N PRO A 30 -5.89 -5.52 -5.22
CA PRO A 30 -6.82 -4.41 -5.43
C PRO A 30 -7.02 -3.55 -4.18
N VAL A 31 -6.62 -4.04 -3.00
CA VAL A 31 -6.80 -3.31 -1.74
C VAL A 31 -5.62 -2.38 -1.46
N LEU A 32 -4.41 -2.70 -1.96
CA LEU A 32 -3.24 -1.85 -1.73
C LEU A 32 -3.40 -0.49 -2.42
N GLY A 33 -3.14 0.56 -1.64
CA GLY A 33 -3.29 1.97 -2.01
C GLY A 33 -4.70 2.51 -2.01
N THR A 34 -5.68 1.72 -1.56
CA THR A 34 -7.05 2.19 -1.32
C THR A 34 -7.22 2.75 0.09
N ASP A 35 -8.21 3.63 0.26
CA ASP A 35 -8.60 4.14 1.57
C ASP A 35 -9.76 3.31 2.15
N ILE A 36 -9.57 2.82 3.37
CA ILE A 36 -10.62 2.20 4.18
C ILE A 36 -10.86 3.09 5.39
N LEU A 37 -11.99 3.80 5.37
CA LEU A 37 -12.34 4.82 6.36
C LEU A 37 -11.24 5.89 6.48
N ARG A 38 -10.43 5.86 7.53
CA ARG A 38 -9.38 6.84 7.82
C ARG A 38 -7.97 6.29 7.60
N TYR A 39 -7.84 5.14 6.96
CA TYR A 39 -6.56 4.46 6.77
C TYR A 39 -6.34 4.14 5.30
N ARG A 40 -5.17 4.48 4.79
CA ARG A 40 -4.68 4.03 3.50
C ARG A 40 -3.92 2.72 3.66
N ILE A 41 -4.23 1.73 2.83
CA ILE A 41 -3.62 0.41 2.92
C ILE A 41 -2.28 0.41 2.19
N ALA A 42 -1.17 0.24 2.92
CA ALA A 42 0.17 0.36 2.36
C ALA A 42 0.77 -0.98 1.88
N ARG A 43 0.66 -2.03 2.70
CA ARG A 43 1.17 -3.37 2.36
C ARG A 43 0.49 -4.47 3.16
N SER A 44 0.49 -5.69 2.63
CA SER A 44 0.15 -6.88 3.42
C SER A 44 1.29 -7.19 4.39
N ILE A 45 0.95 -7.49 5.64
CA ILE A 45 1.91 -7.86 6.69
C ILE A 45 1.79 -9.33 7.10
N GLY A 46 0.78 -10.04 6.60
CA GLY A 46 0.63 -11.47 6.85
C GLY A 46 -0.71 -12.00 6.40
N ARG A 47 -0.81 -13.33 6.37
CA ARG A 47 -2.06 -14.06 6.12
C ARG A 47 -2.15 -15.21 7.10
N GLY A 48 -3.34 -15.42 7.67
CA GLY A 48 -3.64 -16.51 8.59
C GLY A 48 -5.03 -17.12 8.31
N GLY A 49 -5.42 -18.10 9.12
CA GLY A 49 -6.69 -18.82 8.95
C GLY A 49 -7.94 -17.94 8.99
N MET A 50 -7.85 -16.74 9.58
CA MET A 50 -8.96 -15.78 9.68
C MET A 50 -8.94 -14.72 8.56
N GLY A 51 -7.88 -14.61 7.75
CA GLY A 51 -7.80 -13.63 6.66
C GLY A 51 -6.41 -13.06 6.41
N SER A 52 -6.36 -12.00 5.61
CA SER A 52 -5.15 -11.22 5.34
C SER A 52 -5.09 -10.00 6.26
N VAL A 53 -3.90 -9.70 6.76
CA VAL A 53 -3.62 -8.55 7.62
C VAL A 53 -2.82 -7.54 6.81
N TYR A 54 -3.20 -6.28 6.90
CA TYR A 54 -2.56 -5.18 6.19
C TYR A 54 -2.11 -4.09 7.15
N LEU A 55 -1.03 -3.40 6.78
CA LEU A 55 -0.63 -2.14 7.38
C LEU A 55 -1.51 -1.02 6.81
N GLY A 56 -2.28 -0.38 7.68
CA GLY A 56 -3.01 0.85 7.37
C GLY A 56 -2.28 2.05 7.94
N VAL A 57 -2.07 3.09 7.13
CA VAL A 57 -1.49 4.36 7.55
C VAL A 57 -2.57 5.42 7.60
N GLN A 58 -2.61 6.18 8.69
CA GLN A 58 -3.51 7.31 8.81
C GLN A 58 -2.90 8.51 8.09
N PRO A 59 -3.53 9.02 7.01
CA PRO A 59 -3.00 10.12 6.21
C PRO A 59 -3.16 11.49 6.88
#